data_AF-A0AB35HMC0-F1
#
_entry.id   AF-A0AB35HMC0-F1
#
_cell.length_a   1.000
_cell.length_b   1.000
_cell.length_c   1.000
_cell.angle_alpha   90.00
_cell.angle_beta   90.00
_cell.angle_gamma   90.00
#
_symmetry.space_group_name_H-M   'P 1'
#
loop_
_entity.id
_entity.type
_entity.pdbx_description
1 polymer ?
#
loop_
_entity_poly.entity_id
_entity_poly.type
_entity_poly.pdbx_seq_one_letter_code
_entity_poly.pdbx_strand_id
1 'polypeptide(L)'
;MVEINTQLKTFWLGYADGWHQVIAHLVMIDNIEYAMVPQTSTDEEHVFISLYHLKSGKLIRECPISLKELLRADTKEATMKLFENIAKGIEPILKYNKTKILHESENYKLAMEKEFGPMPEIEDSYELD
;
A
#
# COMPACT_ATOMS: atom_id res chain seq x y z
N MET A 1 -15.43 -5.45 2.47
CA MET A 1 -15.17 -5.99 1.13
C MET A 1 -13.71 -5.70 0.84
N VAL A 2 -12.99 -6.72 0.38
CA VAL A 2 -11.57 -6.64 0.01
C VAL A 2 -11.48 -6.99 -1.46
N GLU A 3 -10.86 -6.12 -2.25
CA GLU A 3 -10.59 -6.34 -3.67
C GLU A 3 -9.13 -6.00 -3.96
N ILE A 4 -8.47 -6.81 -4.79
CA ILE A 4 -7.07 -6.60 -5.16
C ILE A 4 -6.98 -6.53 -6.68
N ASN A 5 -6.40 -5.44 -7.19
CA ASN A 5 -6.03 -5.36 -8.59
C ASN A 5 -4.76 -6.19 -8.82
N THR A 6 -4.89 -7.23 -9.65
CA THR A 6 -3.78 -8.14 -9.96
C THR A 6 -2.77 -7.57 -10.95
N GLN A 7 -3.08 -6.41 -11.57
CA GLN A 7 -2.14 -5.64 -12.36
C GLN A 7 -1.42 -4.62 -11.46
N LEU A 8 -0.12 -4.49 -11.70
CA LEU A 8 0.69 -3.49 -11.04
C LEU A 8 0.33 -2.11 -11.57
N LYS A 9 0.34 -1.13 -10.67
CA LYS A 9 0.14 0.29 -10.99
C LYS A 9 1.21 1.14 -10.33
N THR A 10 1.38 2.32 -10.89
CA THR A 10 2.28 3.34 -10.37
C THR A 10 1.57 4.19 -9.33
N PHE A 11 2.23 4.45 -8.21
CA PHE A 11 1.71 5.25 -7.10
C PHE A 11 2.75 6.25 -6.60
N TRP A 12 2.26 7.36 -6.05
CA TRP A 12 3.09 8.31 -5.31
C TRP A 12 2.91 8.11 -3.81
N LEU A 13 4.02 7.86 -3.12
CA LEU A 13 4.09 7.71 -1.67
C LEU A 13 4.84 8.89 -1.05
N GLY A 14 4.46 9.26 0.16
CA GLY A 14 5.20 10.24 0.93
C GLY A 14 6.30 9.58 1.76
N TYR A 15 7.52 10.09 1.62
CA TYR A 15 8.67 9.79 2.47
C TYR A 15 9.23 11.06 3.08
N ALA A 16 10.19 10.92 3.99
CA ALA A 16 10.78 12.04 4.73
C ALA A 16 11.50 13.07 3.82
N ASP A 17 11.85 12.68 2.61
CA ASP A 17 12.56 13.49 1.61
C ASP A 17 11.70 13.84 0.39
N GLY A 18 10.40 13.53 0.41
CA GLY A 18 9.45 13.98 -0.61
C GLY A 18 8.56 12.87 -1.17
N TRP A 19 8.05 13.11 -2.38
CA TRP A 19 7.19 12.17 -3.11
C TRP A 19 8.03 11.15 -3.88
N HIS A 20 7.79 9.87 -3.65
CA HIS A 20 8.47 8.79 -4.36
C HIS A 20 7.49 7.94 -5.15
N GLN A 21 7.88 7.63 -6.38
CA GLN A 21 7.12 6.77 -7.26
C GLN A 21 7.41 5.30 -6.93
N VAL A 22 6.37 4.49 -6.78
CA VAL A 22 6.49 3.04 -6.58
C VAL A 22 5.55 2.28 -7.50
N ILE A 23 5.90 1.03 -7.79
CA ILE A 23 5.05 0.08 -8.52
C ILE A 23 4.50 -0.93 -7.50
N ALA A 24 3.17 -1.03 -7.41
CA ALA A 24 2.53 -1.88 -6.41
C ALA A 24 1.16 -2.41 -6.87
N HIS A 25 0.49 -3.17 -6.00
CA HIS A 25 -0.90 -3.57 -6.21
C HIS A 25 -1.87 -2.58 -5.58
N LEU A 26 -2.92 -2.19 -6.32
CA LEU A 26 -4.06 -1.47 -5.75
C LEU A 26 -4.91 -2.45 -4.94
N VAL A 27 -5.21 -2.11 -3.69
CA VAL A 27 -6.09 -2.88 -2.82
C VAL A 27 -7.18 -1.98 -2.29
N MET A 28 -8.44 -2.41 -2.46
CA MET A 28 -9.59 -1.73 -1.89
C MET A 28 -10.04 -2.47 -0.62
N ILE A 29 -10.04 -1.78 0.51
CA ILE A 29 -10.53 -2.30 1.80
C ILE A 29 -11.56 -1.33 2.34
N ASP A 30 -12.80 -1.81 2.51
CA ASP A 30 -13.91 -1.00 3.04
C ASP A 30 -14.15 0.32 2.26
N ASN A 31 -14.12 0.22 0.92
CA ASN A 31 -14.26 1.35 -0.01
C ASN A 31 -13.16 2.42 0.13
N ILE A 32 -12.00 2.05 0.68
CA ILE A 32 -10.81 2.89 0.71
C ILE A 32 -9.73 2.20 -0.10
N GLU A 33 -9.07 2.98 -0.95
CA GLU A 33 -8.00 2.53 -1.82
C GLU A 33 -6.64 2.68 -1.13
N TYR A 34 -5.84 1.62 -1.22
CA TYR A 34 -4.50 1.54 -0.70
C TYR A 34 -3.55 1.00 -1.76
N ALA A 35 -2.30 1.45 -1.74
CA ALA A 35 -1.20 0.77 -2.41
C ALA A 35 -0.61 -0.27 -1.46
N MET A 36 -0.53 -1.53 -1.90
CA MET A 36 0.11 -2.61 -1.16
C MET A 36 1.51 -2.87 -1.74
N VAL A 37 2.53 -2.54 -0.95
CA VAL A 37 3.93 -2.44 -1.38
C VAL A 37 4.77 -3.43 -0.57
N PRO A 38 5.39 -4.44 -1.21
CA PRO A 38 6.41 -5.26 -0.57
C PRO A 38 7.68 -4.44 -0.34
N GLN A 39 8.22 -4.47 0.87
CA GLN A 39 9.44 -3.76 1.26
C GLN A 39 10.39 -4.70 2.00
N THR A 40 11.67 -4.58 1.69
CA THR A 40 12.71 -5.34 2.38
C THR A 40 12.90 -4.83 3.80
N SER A 41 13.07 -5.74 4.74
CA SER A 41 13.45 -5.43 6.12
C SER A 41 14.97 -5.45 6.28
N THR A 42 15.46 -4.83 7.34
CA THR A 42 16.83 -5.06 7.83
C THR A 42 16.96 -6.40 8.56
N ASP A 43 15.83 -7.00 8.93
CA ASP A 43 15.72 -8.35 9.44
C ASP A 43 15.66 -9.35 8.28
N GLU A 44 16.64 -10.24 8.20
CA GLU A 44 16.74 -11.26 7.16
C GLU A 44 15.60 -12.29 7.20
N GLU A 45 14.84 -12.37 8.29
CA GLU A 45 13.75 -13.34 8.46
C GLU A 45 12.40 -12.85 7.93
N HIS A 46 12.26 -11.54 7.69
CA HIS A 46 10.97 -10.92 7.39
C HIS A 46 11.00 -9.98 6.18
N VAL A 47 9.87 -9.92 5.49
CA VAL A 47 9.55 -8.89 4.49
C VAL A 47 8.34 -8.14 5.01
N PHE A 48 8.26 -6.83 4.78
CA PHE A 48 7.07 -6.05 5.14
C PHE A 48 6.16 -5.91 3.93
N ILE A 49 4.87 -6.18 4.14
CA ILE A 49 3.83 -5.75 3.22
C ILE A 49 3.23 -4.47 3.80
N SER A 50 3.57 -3.35 3.18
CA SER A 50 3.19 -2.02 3.63
C SER A 50 1.95 -1.54 2.88
N LEU A 51 0.96 -1.05 3.64
CA LEU A 51 -0.24 -0.43 3.10
C LEU A 51 -0.13 1.08 3.21
N TYR A 52 -0.19 1.74 2.06
CA TYR A 52 -0.22 3.18 1.95
C TYR A 52 -1.59 3.66 1.50
N HIS A 53 -2.14 4.69 2.13
CA HIS A 53 -3.40 5.28 1.70
C HIS A 53 -3.22 6.01 0.37
N LEU A 54 -3.97 5.62 -0.66
CA LEU A 54 -3.73 6.03 -2.04
C LEU A 54 -3.71 7.55 -2.21
N LYS A 55 -4.70 8.25 -1.66
CA LYS A 55 -4.89 9.69 -1.90
C LYS A 55 -3.90 10.59 -1.17
N SER A 56 -3.23 10.08 -0.13
CA SER A 56 -2.31 10.87 0.70
C SER A 56 -0.87 10.37 0.65
N GLY A 57 -0.61 9.19 0.09
CA GLY A 57 0.71 8.56 0.10
C GLY A 57 1.18 8.18 1.51
N LYS A 58 0.31 8.24 2.52
CA LYS A 58 0.65 7.98 3.93
C LYS A 58 0.75 6.49 4.20
N LEU A 59 1.82 6.05 4.85
CA LEU A 59 1.91 4.70 5.41
C LEU A 59 0.86 4.52 6.53
N ILE A 60 0.00 3.52 6.38
CA ILE A 60 -1.06 3.20 7.34
C ILE A 60 -0.67 2.03 8.22
N ARG A 61 -0.05 1.01 7.62
CA ARG A 61 0.33 -0.20 8.35
C ARG A 61 1.40 -0.96 7.62
N GLU A 62 2.30 -1.58 8.38
CA GLU A 62 3.24 -2.58 7.92
C GLU A 62 2.79 -3.94 8.47
N CYS A 63 2.78 -4.95 7.60
CA CYS A 63 2.45 -6.31 7.97
C CYS A 63 3.70 -7.16 7.74
N PRO A 64 4.41 -7.58 8.80
CA PRO A 64 5.52 -8.50 8.63
C PRO A 64 4.99 -9.84 8.11
N ILE A 65 5.67 -10.36 7.09
CA ILE A 65 5.50 -11.74 6.63
C ILE A 65 6.84 -12.44 6.78
N SER A 66 6.81 -13.71 7.17
CA SER A 66 8.05 -14.49 7.22
C SER A 66 8.57 -14.76 5.81
N LEU A 67 9.89 -14.81 5.64
CA LEU A 67 10.51 -15.16 4.35
C LEU A 67 10.00 -16.52 3.85
N LYS A 68 9.73 -17.46 4.77
CA LYS A 68 9.17 -18.78 4.46
C LYS A 68 7.77 -18.70 3.84
N GLU A 69 6.91 -17.79 4.31
CA GLU A 69 5.59 -17.59 3.72
C GLU A 69 5.69 -16.97 2.34
N LEU A 70 6.60 -16.01 2.16
CA LEU A 70 6.86 -15.40 0.85
C LEU A 70 7.40 -16.44 -0.15
N LEU A 71 8.36 -17.27 0.25
CA LEU A 71 8.93 -18.32 -0.61
C LEU A 71 7.92 -19.41 -0.98
N ARG A 72 6.85 -19.60 -0.20
CA ARG A 72 5.74 -20.50 -0.53
C ARG A 72 4.73 -19.87 -1.50
N ALA A 73 4.79 -18.56 -1.70
CA ALA A 73 3.98 -17.83 -2.66
C ALA A 73 4.71 -17.71 -4.00
N ASP A 74 5.14 -18.84 -4.55
CA ASP A 74 6.02 -18.93 -5.73
C ASP A 74 5.29 -18.74 -7.08
N THR A 75 3.96 -18.67 -7.06
CA THR A 75 3.14 -18.32 -8.23
C THR A 75 2.44 -16.98 -8.06
N LYS A 76 1.99 -16.39 -9.18
CA LYS A 76 1.15 -15.19 -9.16
C LYS A 76 -0.12 -15.43 -8.35
N GLU A 77 -0.82 -16.56 -8.53
CA GLU A 77 -2.02 -16.86 -7.74
C GLU A 77 -1.71 -17.00 -6.25
N ALA A 78 -0.60 -17.64 -5.90
CA ALA A 78 -0.21 -17.82 -4.50
C ALA A 78 0.16 -16.49 -3.83
N THR A 79 0.84 -15.60 -4.55
CA THR A 79 1.15 -14.23 -4.10
C THR A 79 -0.13 -13.42 -3.91
N MET A 80 -1.07 -13.47 -4.86
CA MET A 80 -2.34 -12.75 -4.73
C MET A 80 -3.17 -13.27 -3.56
N LYS A 81 -3.16 -14.59 -3.31
CA LYS A 81 -3.81 -15.18 -2.14
C LYS A 81 -3.15 -14.76 -0.83
N LEU A 82 -1.82 -14.65 -0.80
CA LEU A 82 -1.10 -14.11 0.36
C LEU A 82 -1.54 -12.67 0.65
N PHE A 83 -1.57 -11.81 -0.36
CA PHE A 83 -2.03 -10.42 -0.22
C PHE A 83 -3.49 -10.31 0.20
N GLU A 84 -4.37 -11.15 -0.35
CA GLU A 84 -5.78 -11.23 0.05
C GLU A 84 -5.93 -11.62 1.52
N ASN A 85 -5.16 -12.60 1.99
CA ASN A 85 -5.18 -13.02 3.40
C ASN A 85 -4.72 -11.90 4.33
N ILE A 86 -3.66 -11.18 3.96
CA ILE A 86 -3.16 -10.02 4.71
C ILE A 86 -4.25 -8.93 4.77
N ALA A 87 -4.82 -8.56 3.62
CA ALA A 87 -5.86 -7.54 3.53
C ALA A 87 -7.11 -7.91 4.36
N LYS A 88 -7.55 -9.16 4.31
CA LYS A 88 -8.64 -9.68 5.16
C LYS A 88 -8.28 -9.64 6.65
N GLY A 89 -7.04 -9.97 7.00
CA GLY A 89 -6.58 -9.94 8.39
C GLY A 89 -6.57 -8.54 9.01
N ILE A 90 -6.27 -7.52 8.21
CA ILE A 90 -6.22 -6.12 8.67
C ILE A 90 -7.54 -5.36 8.51
N GLU A 91 -8.46 -5.84 7.66
CA GLU A 91 -9.75 -5.18 7.39
C GLU A 91 -10.51 -4.77 8.68
N PRO A 92 -10.66 -5.62 9.72
CA PRO A 92 -11.37 -5.23 10.93
C PRO A 92 -10.73 -4.04 11.66
N ILE A 93 -9.40 -3.97 11.67
CA ILE A 93 -8.63 -2.90 12.33
C ILE A 93 -8.80 -1.59 11.54
N LEU A 94 -8.73 -1.67 10.21
CA LEU A 94 -8.92 -0.50 9.33
C LEU A 94 -10.35 0.04 9.44
N LYS A 95 -11.36 -0.84 9.47
CA LYS A 95 -12.76 -0.46 9.66
C LYS A 95 -12.98 0.24 11.00
N TYR A 96 -12.47 -0.35 12.08
CA TYR A 96 -12.62 0.21 13.43
C TYR A 96 -12.01 1.62 13.54
N ASN A 97 -10.87 1.85 12.88
CA ASN A 97 -10.13 3.11 12.94
C ASN A 97 -10.38 4.05 11.75
N LYS A 98 -11.37 3.76 10.89
CA LYS A 98 -11.55 4.42 9.58
C LYS A 98 -11.52 5.94 9.64
N THR A 99 -12.32 6.55 10.50
CA THR A 99 -12.41 8.02 10.64
C THR A 99 -11.07 8.63 11.04
N LYS A 100 -10.36 7.98 11.98
CA LYS A 100 -9.04 8.45 12.43
C LYS A 100 -8.01 8.34 11.32
N ILE A 101 -7.97 7.20 10.62
CA ILE A 101 -7.05 6.97 9.49
C ILE A 101 -7.26 8.02 8.40
N LEU A 102 -8.50 8.27 7.99
CA LEU A 102 -8.80 9.26 6.96
C LEU A 102 -8.42 10.68 7.39
N HIS A 103 -8.73 11.06 8.63
CA HIS A 103 -8.36 12.38 9.16
C HIS A 103 -6.84 12.58 9.19
N GLU A 104 -6.10 11.60 9.73
CA GLU A 104 -4.64 11.70 9.78
C GLU A 104 -4.00 11.63 8.40
N SER A 105 -4.59 10.89 7.45
CA SER A 105 -4.14 10.84 6.06
C SER A 105 -4.28 12.20 5.37
N GLU A 106 -5.39 12.90 5.61
CA GLU A 106 -5.58 14.25 5.07
C GLU A 106 -4.56 15.24 5.64
N ASN A 107 -4.37 15.22 6.97
CA ASN A 107 -3.37 16.07 7.62
C ASN A 107 -1.95 15.77 7.11
N TYR A 108 -1.63 14.50 6.89
CA TYR A 108 -0.35 14.09 6.34
C TYR A 108 -0.15 14.62 4.91
N LYS A 109 -1.17 14.50 4.05
CA LYS A 109 -1.12 15.04 2.69
C LYS A 109 -0.84 16.55 2.72
N LEU A 110 -1.61 17.30 3.51
CA LEU A 110 -1.42 18.75 3.61
C LEU A 110 -0.03 19.14 4.11
N ALA A 111 0.54 18.38 5.05
CA ALA A 111 1.90 18.60 5.53
C ALA A 111 2.94 18.34 4.42
N MET A 112 2.82 17.21 3.72
CA MET A 112 3.71 16.87 2.60
C MET A 112 3.61 17.90 1.47
N GLU A 113 2.40 18.33 1.12
CA GLU A 113 2.20 19.31 0.05
C GLU A 113 2.77 20.70 0.39
N LYS A 114 2.73 21.06 1.67
CA LYS A 114 3.34 22.30 2.16
C LYS A 114 4.86 22.27 2.06
N GLU A 115 5.48 21.11 2.28
CA GLU A 115 6.94 20.98 2.34
C GLU A 115 7.56 20.67 0.97
N PHE A 116 6.95 19.75 0.22
CA PHE A 116 7.52 19.18 -1.01
C PHE A 116 6.72 19.52 -2.27
N GLY A 117 5.64 20.30 -2.15
CA GLY A 117 4.74 20.62 -3.26
C GLY A 117 3.65 19.56 -3.48
N PRO A 118 2.71 19.80 -4.41
CA PRO A 118 1.56 18.93 -4.62
C PRO A 118 1.97 17.49 -4.94
N MET A 119 1.18 16.51 -4.50
CA MET A 119 1.36 15.13 -4.95
C MET A 119 1.24 15.10 -6.48
N PRO A 120 2.20 14.52 -7.22
CA PRO A 120 2.10 14.46 -8.67
C PRO A 120 0.91 13.61 -9.12
N GLU A 121 0.38 13.91 -10.30
CA GLU A 121 -0.67 13.09 -10.89
C GLU A 121 -0.12 11.69 -11.23
N ILE A 122 -0.97 10.68 -11.09
CA ILE A 122 -0.66 9.34 -11.57
C ILE A 122 -0.85 9.40 -13.08
N GLU A 123 0.25 9.36 -13.84
CA GLU A 123 0.17 9.05 -15.25
C GLU A 123 -0.37 7.62 -15.37
N ASP A 124 -1.59 7.47 -15.91
CA ASP A 124 -2.07 6.17 -16.38
C ASP A 124 -1.11 5.76 -17.51
N SER A 125 -0.03 5.06 -17.16
CA SER A 125 0.90 4.54 -18.13
C SER A 125 0.12 3.54 -19.00
N TYR A 126 -0.07 3.94 -20.25
CA TYR A 126 -0.68 3.24 -21.37
C TYR A 126 -0.67 1.71 -21.23
N GLU A 127 -1.83 1.12 -21.57
CA GLU A 127 -1.94 -0.30 -21.93
C GLU A 127 -0.74 -0.65 -22.83
N LEU A 128 0.16 -1.51 -22.32
CA LEU A 128 1.14 -2.15 -23.18
C LEU A 128 0.37 -3.20 -23.98
N ASP A 129 0.14 -2.86 -25.26
CA ASP A 129 -0.32 -3.75 -26.33
C ASP A 129 0.42 -5.10 -26.33
#